data_AF-A0A239VNM6-F1
#
_entry.id   AF-A0A239VNM6-F1
#
_cell.length_a   1.000
_cell.length_b   1.000
_cell.length_c   1.000
_cell.angle_alpha   90.00
_cell.angle_beta   90.00
_cell.angle_gamma   90.00
#
_symmetry.space_group_name_H-M   'P 1'
#
loop_
_entity.id
_entity.type
_entity.pdbx_description
1 polymer ?
#
loop_
_entity_poly.entity_id
_entity_poly.type
_entity_poly.pdbx_seq_one_letter_code
_entity_poly.pdbx_strand_id
1 'polypeptide(L)' 'MESLNVARKGNTVRRITANLRDRDSKNLDKIAQTQGLNPNDAIRQALATQAFLQDALKKGGAILVREADGAIREVQFVG' A
#
# COMPACT_ATOMS: atom_id res chain seq x y z
N MET A 1 -31.21 -19.31 25.96
CA MET A 1 -30.65 -19.32 24.60
C MET A 1 -30.06 -17.95 24.36
N GLU A 2 -28.76 -17.81 24.58
CA GLU A 2 -28.03 -16.56 24.42
C GLU A 2 -27.63 -16.40 22.96
N SER A 3 -28.26 -15.47 22.27
CA SER A 3 -27.94 -15.16 20.87
C SER A 3 -26.63 -14.36 20.85
N LEU A 4 -25.55 -15.02 20.43
CA LEU A 4 -24.28 -14.37 20.08
C LEU A 4 -24.52 -13.35 18.97
N ASN A 5 -24.61 -12.07 19.34
CA ASN A 5 -24.56 -10.95 18.42
C ASN A 5 -23.13 -10.83 17.90
N VAL A 6 -22.80 -11.61 16.87
CA VAL A 6 -21.58 -11.42 16.10
C VAL A 6 -21.76 -10.11 15.36
N ALA A 7 -21.31 -9.01 15.98
CA ALA A 7 -21.16 -7.74 15.32
C ALA A 7 -20.31 -7.97 14.07
N ARG A 8 -20.97 -8.06 12.91
CA ARG A 8 -20.31 -7.97 11.61
C ARG A 8 -19.61 -6.62 11.65
N LYS A 9 -18.30 -6.62 11.90
CA LYS A 9 -17.46 -5.43 11.84
C LYS A 9 -17.65 -4.87 10.44
N GLY A 10 -18.56 -3.92 10.31
CA GLY A 10 -19.01 -3.40 9.03
C GLY A 10 -17.79 -2.91 8.27
N ASN A 11 -17.70 -3.24 6.98
CA ASN A 11 -16.67 -2.71 6.11
C ASN A 11 -16.97 -1.22 5.89
N THR A 12 -16.66 -0.38 6.87
CA THR A 12 -16.95 1.06 6.85
C THR A 12 -16.03 1.70 5.82
N VAL A 13 -16.60 1.99 4.64
CA VAL A 13 -15.90 2.77 3.61
C VAL A 13 -15.82 4.22 4.08
N ARG A 14 -14.61 4.71 4.32
CA ARG A 14 -14.33 6.12 4.64
C ARG A 14 -13.87 6.85 3.38
N ARG A 15 -14.55 7.96 3.04
CA ARG A 15 -14.07 8.87 1.99
C ARG A 15 -12.95 9.74 2.55
N ILE A 16 -11.82 9.80 1.83
CA ILE A 16 -10.67 10.65 2.16
C ILE A 16 -10.44 11.55 0.94
N THR A 17 -10.25 12.85 1.19
CA THR A 17 -9.81 13.82 0.18
C THR A 17 -8.41 14.26 0.56
N ALA A 18 -7.47 14.20 -0.38
CA ALA A 18 -6.10 14.65 -0.18
C ALA A 18 -5.67 15.51 -1.36
N ASN A 19 -4.94 16.59 -1.08
CA ASN A 19 -4.28 17.39 -2.10
C ASN A 19 -2.92 16.75 -2.40
N LEU A 20 -2.70 16.37 -3.66
CA LEU A 20 -1.44 15.80 -4.12
C LEU A 20 -0.62 16.88 -4.83
N ARG A 21 0.70 16.86 -4.65
CA ARG A 21 1.60 17.63 -5.52
C ARG A 21 1.62 16.96 -6.89
N ASP A 22 1.99 17.71 -7.93
CA ASP A 22 2.06 17.19 -9.30
C ASP A 22 2.90 15.91 -9.43
N ARG A 23 4.00 15.83 -8.68
CA ARG A 23 4.84 14.63 -8.64
C ARG A 23 4.08 13.41 -8.11
N ASP A 24 3.31 13.58 -7.04
CA ASP A 24 2.58 12.49 -6.41
C ASP A 24 1.37 12.07 -7.26
N SER A 25 0.70 13.03 -7.89
CA SER A 25 -0.34 12.76 -8.89
C SER A 25 0.20 11.93 -10.04
N LYS A 26 1.35 12.30 -10.60
CA LYS A 26 2.02 11.53 -11.68
C LYS A 26 2.43 10.13 -11.22
N ASN A 27 2.89 9.98 -9.98
CA ASN A 27 3.20 8.66 -9.43
C ASN A 27 1.95 7.79 -9.30
N LEU A 28 0.83 8.35 -8.86
CA LEU A 28 -0.44 7.64 -8.78
C LEU A 28 -0.90 7.17 -10.18
N ASP A 29 -0.84 8.05 -11.18
CA ASP A 29 -1.17 7.71 -12.56
C ASP A 29 -0.28 6.58 -13.09
N LYS A 30 1.03 6.64 -12.80
CA LYS A 30 1.97 5.59 -13.18
C LYS A 30 1.62 4.25 -12.55
N ILE A 31 1.29 4.21 -11.26
CA ILE A 31 0.88 2.99 -10.56
C ILE A 31 -0.40 2.42 -11.18
N ALA A 32 -1.40 3.28 -11.39
CA ALA A 32 -2.68 2.93 -11.98
C ALA A 32 -2.50 2.32 -13.39
N GLN A 33 -1.74 2.98 -14.26
CA GLN A 33 -1.46 2.51 -15.62
C GLN A 33 -0.69 1.20 -15.65
N THR A 34 0.36 1.07 -14.83
CA THR A 34 1.22 -0.13 -14.80
C THR A 34 0.43 -1.37 -14.38
N GLN A 35 -0.61 -1.20 -13.56
CA GLN A 35 -1.37 -2.29 -12.96
C GLN A 35 -2.79 -2.44 -13.56
N GLY A 36 -3.17 -1.59 -14.53
CA GLY A 36 -4.50 -1.61 -15.13
C GLY A 36 -5.62 -1.23 -14.14
N LEU A 37 -5.31 -0.37 -13.17
CA LEU A 37 -6.22 0.02 -12.09
C LEU A 37 -6.81 1.41 -12.31
N ASN A 38 -7.98 1.67 -11.75
CA ASN A 38 -8.44 3.05 -11.59
C ASN A 38 -7.68 3.72 -10.41
N PRO A 39 -7.69 5.06 -10.31
CA PRO A 39 -6.94 5.78 -9.27
C PRO A 39 -7.31 5.38 -7.83
N ASN A 40 -8.58 5.08 -7.54
CA ASN A 40 -8.99 4.67 -6.20
C ASN A 40 -8.40 3.30 -5.84
N ASP A 41 -8.38 2.36 -6.80
CA ASP A 41 -7.81 1.03 -6.60
C ASP A 41 -6.29 1.10 -6.46
N ALA A 42 -5.64 1.95 -7.26
CA ALA A 42 -4.22 2.23 -7.13
C ALA A 42 -3.87 2.80 -5.73
N ILE A 43 -4.67 3.72 -5.19
CA ILE A 43 -4.49 4.23 -3.82
C ILE A 43 -4.67 3.10 -2.79
N ARG A 44 -5.74 2.30 -2.91
CA ARG A 44 -6.00 1.19 -1.98
C ARG A 44 -4.86 0.18 -1.98
N GLN A 45 -4.37 -0.18 -3.16
CA GLN A 45 -3.25 -1.12 -3.29
C GLN A 45 -1.94 -0.51 -2.76
N ALA A 46 -1.63 0.75 -3.07
CA ALA A 46 -0.44 1.42 -2.56
C ALA A 46 -0.43 1.47 -1.01
N LEU A 47 -1.58 1.74 -0.39
CA LEU A 47 -1.72 1.71 1.07
C LEU A 47 -1.52 0.29 1.63
N ALA A 48 -2.11 -0.72 1.00
CA ALA A 48 -1.95 -2.11 1.43
C ALA A 48 -0.50 -2.59 1.31
N THR A 49 0.17 -2.26 0.20
CA THR A 49 1.59 -2.55 -0.01
C THR A 49 2.44 -1.86 1.04
N GLN A 50 2.23 -0.56 1.30
CA GLN A 50 2.98 0.16 2.32
C GLN A 50 2.79 -0.46 3.70
N ALA A 51 1.55 -0.82 4.07
CA ALA A 51 1.26 -1.46 5.35
C ALA A 51 1.99 -2.81 5.50
N PHE A 52 2.00 -3.63 4.44
CA PHE A 52 2.72 -4.89 4.40
C PHE A 52 4.23 -4.69 4.58
N LEU A 53 4.83 -3.76 3.82
CA LEU A 53 6.27 -3.47 3.90
C LEU A 53 6.67 -3.00 5.31
N GLN A 54 5.87 -2.13 5.91
CA GLN A 54 6.12 -1.65 7.28
C GLN A 54 5.98 -2.75 8.33
N ASP A 55 5.01 -3.66 8.19
CA ASP A 55 4.85 -4.80 9.08
C ASP A 55 6.02 -5.78 8.97
N ALA A 56 6.49 -6.05 7.75
CA ALA A 56 7.68 -6.88 7.50
C ALA A 56 8.93 -6.30 8.17
N LEU A 57 9.18 -4.99 8.01
CA LEU A 57 10.31 -4.31 8.63
C LEU A 57 10.22 -4.32 10.16
N LYS A 58 9.04 -4.05 10.73
CA LYS A 58 8.82 -4.09 12.19
C LYS A 58 9.07 -5.45 12.81
N LYS A 59 8.86 -6.53 12.05
CA LYS A 59 9.14 -7.91 12.48
C LYS A 59 10.60 -8.31 12.30
N GLY A 60 11.48 -7.38 11.94
CA GLY A 60 12.91 -7.61 11.70
C GLY A 60 13.22 -8.15 10.29
N GLY A 61 12.26 -8.11 9.37
CA GLY A 61 12.48 -8.45 7.97
C GLY A 61 13.21 -7.33 7.20
N ALA A 62 13.70 -7.69 6.02
CA ALA A 62 14.35 -6.75 5.08
C ALA A 62 13.62 -6.74 3.74
N ILE A 63 13.67 -5.61 3.05
CA ILE A 63 13.13 -5.46 1.69
C ILE A 63 14.30 -5.42 0.72
N LEU A 64 14.31 -6.35 -0.22
CA LEU A 64 15.38 -6.53 -1.19
C LEU A 64 14.87 -6.20 -2.59
N VAL A 65 15.62 -5.41 -3.34
CA VAL A 65 15.41 -5.16 -4.77
C VAL A 65 16.50 -5.87 -5.54
N ARG A 66 16.09 -6.68 -6.52
CA ARG A 66 16.99 -7.26 -7.50
C ARG A 66 17.03 -6.38 -8.73
N GLU A 67 18.21 -5.84 -9.00
CA GLU A 67 18.47 -4.99 -10.17
C GLU A 67 18.65 -5.84 -11.43
N ALA A 68 18.60 -5.20 -12.60
CA ALA A 68 18.75 -5.87 -13.90
C ALA A 68 20.14 -6.50 -14.09
N ASP A 69 21.17 -5.94 -13.43
CA ASP A 69 22.52 -6.50 -13.38
C ASP A 69 22.64 -7.74 -12.46
N GLY A 70 21.55 -8.13 -11.81
CA GLY A 70 21.49 -9.23 -10.86
C GLY A 70 21.92 -8.87 -9.44
N ALA A 71 22.38 -7.65 -9.18
CA ALA A 71 22.70 -7.19 -7.84
C ALA A 71 21.46 -7.15 -6.95
N ILE A 72 21.64 -7.54 -5.69
CA ILE A 72 20.58 -7.47 -4.67
C ILE A 72 20.95 -6.32 -3.72
N ARG A 73 20.03 -5.36 -3.58
CA ARG A 73 20.19 -4.20 -2.69
C ARG A 73 19.09 -4.17 -1.67
N GLU A 74 19.46 -3.87 -0.43
CA GLU A 74 18.50 -3.65 0.64
C GLU A 74 17.94 -2.22 0.58
N VAL A 75 16.62 -2.09 0.67
CA VAL A 75 15.93 -0.82 0.70
C VAL A 75 15.85 -0.32 2.14
N GLN A 76 16.54 0.79 2.41
CA GLN A 76 16.45 1.49 3.68
C GLN A 76 15.39 2.61 3.58
N PHE A 77 14.35 2.51 4.41
CA PHE A 77 13.33 3.55 4.51
C PHE A 77 13.78 4.59 5.54
N VAL A 78 14.15 5.78 5.08
CA VAL A 78 14.40 6.94 5.95
C VAL A 78 13.08 7.68 6.20
N GLY A 79 12.72 7.82 7.47
CA GLY A 79 11.56 8.59 7.95
C GLY A 79 11.94 10.01 8.32
#